data_AF-F3AUL3-F1
#
_entry.id   AF-F3AUL3-F1
#
_cell.length_a   1.000
_cell.length_b   1.000
_cell.length_c   1.000
_cell.angle_alpha   90.00
_cell.angle_beta   90.00
_cell.angle_gamma   90.00
#
_symmetry.space_group_name_H-M   'P 1'
#
loop_
_entity.id
_entity.type
_entity.pdbx_description
1 polymer ?
#
loop_
_entity_poly.entity_id
_entity_poly.type
_entity_poly.pdbx_seq_one_letter_code
_entity_poly.pdbx_strand_id
1 'polypeptide(L)'
;MEAKKTEICKEGLDNLRYAVVELAVKDYRALLLGKKIPTADCNISELERFFRSGWYRTLCDYDGEMLMSQIREQVQEAKRKELSVL
;
A
#
# COMPACT_ATOMS: atom_id res chain seq x y z
N MET A 1 -1.83 -34.66 -26.06
CA MET A 1 -0.93 -34.10 -25.03
C MET A 1 -1.70 -33.03 -24.30
N GLU A 2 -2.14 -33.35 -23.09
CA GLU A 2 -2.90 -32.43 -22.26
C GLU A 2 -1.89 -31.48 -21.60
N ALA A 3 -2.01 -30.19 -21.90
CA ALA A 3 -1.15 -29.17 -21.32
C ALA A 3 -1.35 -29.21 -19.80
N LYS A 4 -0.31 -29.55 -19.05
CA LYS A 4 -0.30 -29.43 -17.58
C LYS A 4 -0.54 -27.96 -17.25
N LYS A 5 -1.77 -27.63 -16.90
CA LYS A 5 -2.15 -26.33 -16.37
C LYS A 5 -1.32 -26.17 -15.09
N THR A 6 -0.31 -25.30 -15.13
CA THR A 6 0.57 -25.05 -14.00
C THR A 6 -0.31 -24.61 -12.83
N GLU A 7 -0.47 -25.49 -11.86
CA GLU A 7 -1.26 -25.24 -10.66
C GLU A 7 -0.45 -24.28 -9.80
N ILE A 8 -0.67 -22.98 -10.01
CA ILE A 8 -0.06 -21.94 -9.19
C ILE A 8 -0.69 -22.07 -7.79
N CYS A 9 0.13 -22.33 -6.76
CA CYS A 9 -0.35 -22.36 -5.39
C CYS A 9 -1.03 -21.03 -5.06
N LYS A 10 -2.36 -21.08 -4.88
CA LYS A 10 -3.22 -19.92 -4.61
C LYS A 10 -2.69 -19.08 -3.45
N GLU A 11 -2.19 -19.73 -2.41
CA GLU A 11 -1.58 -19.09 -1.23
C GLU A 11 -0.35 -18.24 -1.58
N GLY A 12 0.54 -18.73 -2.45
CA GLY A 12 1.73 -17.98 -2.87
C GLY A 12 1.36 -16.74 -3.69
N LEU A 13 0.35 -16.84 -4.54
CA LEU A 13 -0.15 -15.72 -5.32
C LEU A 13 -0.84 -14.67 -4.44
N ASP A 14 -1.66 -15.10 -3.48
CA ASP A 14 -2.32 -14.21 -2.53
C ASP A 14 -1.29 -13.49 -1.64
N ASN A 15 -0.27 -14.21 -1.16
CA ASN A 15 0.83 -13.62 -0.40
C ASN A 15 1.56 -12.52 -1.20
N LEU A 16 1.82 -12.77 -2.49
CA LEU A 16 2.43 -11.75 -3.36
C LEU A 16 1.52 -10.54 -3.55
N ARG A 17 0.21 -10.75 -3.79
CA ARG A 17 -0.78 -9.67 -3.94
C ARG A 17 -0.81 -8.78 -2.70
N TYR A 18 -0.89 -9.38 -1.52
CA TYR A 18 -0.91 -8.64 -0.25
C TYR A 18 0.42 -7.94 0.03
N ALA A 19 1.56 -8.56 -0.29
CA ALA A 19 2.87 -7.94 -0.10
C ALA A 19 3.04 -6.65 -0.93
N VAL A 20 2.51 -6.62 -2.16
CA VAL A 20 2.52 -5.41 -2.99
C VAL A 20 1.71 -4.28 -2.34
N VAL A 21 0.53 -4.60 -1.81
CA VAL A 21 -0.34 -3.62 -1.14
C VAL A 21 0.30 -3.14 0.17
N GLU A 22 0.86 -4.06 0.97
CA GLU A 22 1.55 -3.74 2.21
C GLU A 22 2.74 -2.80 1.98
N LEU A 23 3.53 -3.05 0.93
CA LEU A 23 4.65 -2.19 0.57
C LEU A 23 4.19 -0.78 0.18
N ALA A 24 3.15 -0.68 -0.65
CA ALA A 24 2.57 0.61 -1.03
C ALA A 24 2.07 1.41 0.18
N VAL A 25 1.47 0.74 1.18
CA VAL A 25 1.04 1.36 2.44
C VAL A 25 2.24 1.90 3.25
N LYS A 26 3.33 1.13 3.34
CA LYS A 26 4.55 1.55 4.05
C LYS A 26 5.17 2.78 3.39
N ASP A 27 5.28 2.78 2.07
CA ASP A 27 5.82 3.89 1.28
C ASP A 27 4.94 5.14 1.44
N TYR A 28 3.62 4.97 1.35
CA TYR A 28 2.67 6.06 1.49
C TYR A 28 2.77 6.73 2.87
N ARG A 29 2.82 5.92 3.93
CA ARG A 29 3.02 6.41 5.31
C ARG A 29 4.36 7.14 5.47
N ALA A 30 5.44 6.61 4.89
CA ALA A 30 6.76 7.22 4.96
C ALA A 30 6.77 8.62 4.30
N LEU A 31 6.19 8.74 3.09
CA LEU A 31 6.11 10.02 2.39
C LEU A 31 5.25 11.05 3.13
N LEU A 32 4.11 10.64 3.71
CA LEU A 32 3.26 11.54 4.51
C LEU A 32 3.98 12.06 5.78
N LEU A 33 4.93 11.29 6.31
CA LEU A 33 5.82 11.68 7.40
C LEU A 33 7.03 12.50 6.94
N GLY A 34 7.17 12.78 5.63
CA GLY A 34 8.33 13.49 5.08
C GLY A 34 9.62 12.67 5.08
N LYS A 35 9.52 11.34 5.19
CA LYS A 35 10.69 10.43 5.16
C LYS A 35 11.06 10.09 3.73
N LYS A 36 12.37 9.93 3.49
CA LYS A 36 12.89 9.46 2.21
C LYS A 36 12.69 7.95 2.09
N ILE A 37 12.11 7.49 1.00
CA ILE A 37 12.01 6.06 0.68
C ILE A 37 13.31 5.64 -0.03
N PRO A 38 14.00 4.58 0.44
CA PRO A 38 15.26 4.13 -0.17
C PRO A 38 15.05 3.31 -1.45
N THR A 39 13.88 2.69 -1.63
CA THR A 39 13.64 1.60 -2.57
C THR A 39 12.79 1.95 -3.80
N ALA A 40 12.12 3.10 -3.80
CA ALA A 40 11.24 3.51 -4.91
C ALA A 40 11.28 5.02 -5.13
N ASP A 41 11.48 5.44 -6.37
CA ASP A 41 11.25 6.82 -6.81
C ASP A 41 9.75 6.98 -7.09
N CYS A 42 8.96 7.06 -6.02
CA CYS A 42 7.53 7.32 -6.10
C CYS A 42 7.16 8.52 -5.25
N ASN A 43 6.11 9.22 -5.68
CA ASN A 43 5.55 10.34 -4.92
C ASN A 43 4.13 10.02 -4.42
N ILE A 44 3.62 10.90 -3.54
CA ILE A 44 2.29 10.78 -2.94
C ILE A 44 1.21 10.61 -4.03
N SER A 45 1.26 11.40 -5.10
CA SER A 45 0.24 11.34 -6.17
C SER A 45 0.25 10.00 -6.91
N GLU A 46 1.40 9.37 -7.09
CA GLU A 46 1.51 8.07 -7.76
C GLU A 46 0.94 6.94 -6.90
N LEU A 47 1.21 6.97 -5.59
CA LEU A 47 0.62 6.02 -4.65
C LEU A 47 -0.89 6.21 -4.53
N GLU A 48 -1.38 7.44 -4.49
CA GLU A 48 -2.81 7.71 -4.51
C GLU A 48 -3.49 7.22 -5.81
N ARG A 49 -2.83 7.40 -6.96
CA ARG A 49 -3.30 6.85 -8.23
C ARG A 49 -3.33 5.32 -8.20
N PHE A 50 -2.33 4.70 -7.58
CA PHE A 50 -2.28 3.25 -7.37
C PHE A 50 -3.50 2.78 -6.55
N PHE A 51 -3.77 3.37 -5.38
CA PHE A 51 -4.91 2.97 -4.54
C PHE A 51 -6.28 3.18 -5.21
N ARG A 52 -6.39 4.15 -6.13
CA ARG A 52 -7.61 4.40 -6.93
C ARG A 52 -7.71 3.54 -8.19
N SER A 53 -6.65 2.82 -8.54
CA SER A 53 -6.57 2.12 -9.82
C SER A 53 -7.43 0.85 -9.84
N GLY A 54 -7.84 0.44 -11.04
CA GLY A 54 -8.42 -0.89 -11.24
C GLY A 54 -7.46 -2.02 -10.89
N TRP A 55 -6.14 -1.78 -10.96
CA TRP A 55 -5.15 -2.76 -10.58
C TRP A 55 -5.15 -3.05 -9.09
N TYR A 56 -5.24 -2.00 -8.24
CA TYR A 56 -5.38 -2.18 -6.79
C TYR A 56 -6.63 -3.01 -6.43
N ARG A 57 -7.76 -2.75 -7.10
CA ARG A 57 -8.99 -3.55 -6.92
C ARG A 57 -8.83 -5.02 -7.31
N THR A 58 -7.87 -5.35 -8.19
CA THR A 58 -7.52 -6.75 -8.50
C THR A 58 -6.60 -7.36 -7.45
N LEU A 59 -5.83 -6.55 -6.71
CA LEU A 59 -4.90 -7.02 -5.68
C LEU A 59 -5.56 -7.18 -4.31
N CYS A 60 -6.55 -6.34 -3.98
CA CYS A 60 -7.18 -6.29 -2.67
C CYS A 60 -8.65 -5.87 -2.79
N ASP A 61 -9.52 -6.47 -1.98
CA ASP A 61 -10.95 -6.18 -1.94
C ASP A 61 -11.31 -5.00 -1.02
N TYR A 62 -10.31 -4.36 -0.39
CA TYR A 62 -10.52 -3.17 0.44
C TYR A 62 -10.76 -1.92 -0.39
N ASP A 63 -11.53 -0.97 0.13
CA ASP A 63 -11.71 0.33 -0.48
C ASP A 63 -10.44 1.19 -0.30
N GLY A 64 -9.84 1.58 -1.42
CA GLY A 64 -8.61 2.36 -1.46
C GLY A 64 -8.74 3.77 -0.88
N GLU A 65 -9.90 4.43 -1.02
CA GLU A 65 -10.13 5.75 -0.41
C GLU A 65 -10.25 5.64 1.11
N MET A 66 -10.97 4.62 1.60
CA MET A 66 -11.06 4.35 3.03
C MET A 66 -9.68 4.05 3.62
N LEU A 67 -8.90 3.19 2.95
CA LEU A 67 -7.54 2.86 3.36
C LEU A 67 -6.65 4.11 3.43
N MET A 68 -6.66 4.95 2.39
CA MET A 68 -5.87 6.18 2.37
C MET A 68 -6.30 7.16 3.47
N SER A 69 -7.60 7.29 3.73
CA SER A 69 -8.13 8.14 4.80
C SER A 69 -7.62 7.70 6.18
N GLN A 70 -7.69 6.40 6.47
CA GLN A 70 -7.20 5.84 7.73
C GLN A 70 -5.69 6.06 7.91
N ILE A 71 -4.89 5.89 6.85
CA ILE A 71 -3.44 6.12 6.92
C ILE A 71 -3.13 7.59 7.20
N ARG A 72 -3.83 8.52 6.53
CA ARG A 72 -3.66 9.96 6.79
C ARG A 72 -3.99 10.29 8.24
N GLU A 73 -5.09 9.76 8.77
CA GLU A 73 -5.49 9.98 10.16
C GLU A 73 -4.43 9.47 11.15
N GLN A 74 -3.91 8.25 10.95
CA GLN A 74 -2.83 7.69 11.75
C GLN A 74 -1.56 8.53 11.70
N VAL A 75 -1.21 9.06 10.52
CA VAL A 75 -0.05 9.95 10.37
C VAL A 75 -0.26 11.28 11.08
N GLN A 76 -1.46 11.86 10.99
CA GLN A 76 -1.78 13.09 11.73
C GLN A 76 -1.74 12.87 13.23
N GLU A 77 -2.24 11.74 13.72
CA GLU A 77 -2.16 11.38 15.12
C GLU A 77 -0.70 11.22 15.59
N ALA A 78 0.15 10.57 14.78
CA ALA A 78 1.57 10.44 15.07
C ALA A 78 2.26 11.81 15.18
N LYS A 79 2.01 12.71 14.21
CA LYS A 79 2.55 14.08 14.24
C LYS A 79 2.07 14.87 15.46
N ARG A 80 0.80 14.75 15.86
CA ARG A 80 0.26 15.39 17.07
C ARG A 80 0.96 14.90 18.33
N LYS A 81 1.22 13.59 18.45
CA LYS A 81 1.94 13.02 19.59
C LYS A 81 3.38 13.53 19.66
N GLU A 82 4.07 13.63 18.54
CA GLU A 82 5.43 14.22 18.49
C GLU A 82 5.43 15.69 18.94
N LEU A 83 4.42 16.47 18.53
CA LEU A 83 4.25 17.87 18.93
C LEU A 83 3.85 18.04 20.41
N SER A 84 3.11 17.10 21.00
CA SER A 84 2.71 17.17 22.42
C SER A 84 3.82 16.82 23.40
N VAL A 85 4.95 16.31 22.92
CA VAL A 85 6.12 15.91 23.72
C VAL A 85 7.22 16.99 23.69
N LEU A 86 7.04 18.04 22.88
CA LEU A 86 7.88 19.23 22.81
C LEU A 86 7.30 20.36 23.65
#